data_AF-A0A842VVC9-F1
#
_entry.id   AF-A0A842VVC9-F1
#
_cell.length_a   1.000
_cell.length_b   1.000
_cell.length_c   1.000
_cell.angle_alpha   90.00
_cell.angle_beta   90.00
_cell.angle_gamma   90.00
#
_symmetry.space_group_name_H-M   'P 1'
#
loop_
_entity.id
_entity.type
_entity.pdbx_description
1 polymer ?
#
loop_
_entity_poly.entity_id
_entity_poly.type
_entity_poly.pdbx_seq_one_letter_code
_entity_poly.pdbx_strand_id
1 'polypeptide(L)'
;PNTNFGNVEKLEVSGGEYTDEQKIAYLKFDLSDIPKDATIHSADLFLYTRYGTPDEVFCHNSENINWKETSITWSNKPSYSEECIKELSFLGGWDIDSTFSDYHFIEDFLPLGKITLVLVHDEEDEYMPFESFYSRENEIQGISRPPKLTIEYSI
;
A
#
# COMPACT_ATOMS: atom_id res chain seq x y z
N PRO A 1 15.61 -9.82 8.80
CA PRO A 1 15.64 -10.60 7.54
C PRO A 1 16.13 -9.73 6.37
N ASN A 2 16.92 -10.28 5.44
CA ASN A 2 17.60 -9.51 4.37
C ASN A 2 17.09 -9.84 2.95
N THR A 3 16.03 -10.62 2.82
CA THR A 3 15.39 -10.89 1.53
C THR A 3 14.54 -9.70 1.11
N ASN A 4 14.67 -9.28 -0.15
CA ASN A 4 13.80 -8.31 -0.79
C ASN A 4 12.75 -9.05 -1.64
N PHE A 5 11.54 -8.50 -1.68
CA PHE A 5 10.42 -9.06 -2.44
C PHE A 5 9.90 -8.12 -3.54
N GLY A 6 10.62 -7.04 -3.87
CA GLY A 6 10.15 -6.01 -4.82
C GLY A 6 10.10 -6.43 -6.30
N ASN A 7 10.41 -7.69 -6.63
CA ASN A 7 10.29 -8.25 -7.98
C ASN A 7 9.32 -9.44 -8.04
N VAL A 8 8.55 -9.68 -6.99
CA VAL A 8 7.58 -10.79 -6.97
C VAL A 8 6.21 -10.28 -7.43
N GLU A 9 5.39 -11.15 -7.98
CA GLU A 9 4.08 -10.83 -8.60
C GLU A 9 2.96 -10.49 -7.59
N LYS A 10 3.31 -10.39 -6.29
CA LYS A 10 2.37 -10.19 -5.20
C LYS A 10 2.90 -9.27 -4.13
N LEU A 11 2.01 -8.53 -3.51
CA LEU A 11 2.22 -7.86 -2.24
C LEU A 11 1.55 -8.72 -1.18
N GLU A 12 2.18 -8.87 -0.02
CA GLU A 12 1.62 -9.62 1.10
C GLU A 12 1.67 -8.76 2.34
N VAL A 13 0.55 -8.76 3.07
CA VAL A 13 0.40 -8.13 4.36
C VAL A 13 -0.07 -9.22 5.31
N SER A 14 0.62 -9.37 6.43
CA SER A 14 0.25 -10.33 7.48
C SER A 14 0.80 -9.87 8.82
N GLY A 15 0.12 -10.23 9.89
CA GLY A 15 0.47 -9.84 11.24
C GLY A 15 -0.36 -10.60 12.26
N GLY A 16 -0.59 -9.97 13.41
CA GLY A 16 -1.32 -10.53 14.54
C GLY A 16 -0.44 -10.97 15.70
N GLU A 17 -1.04 -11.06 16.89
CA GLU A 17 -0.36 -11.30 18.16
C GLU A 17 0.35 -12.67 18.20
N TYR A 18 -0.22 -13.67 17.51
CA TYR A 18 0.23 -15.06 17.58
C TYR A 18 1.18 -15.49 16.45
N THR A 19 1.78 -14.55 15.70
CA THR A 19 2.71 -14.85 14.62
C THR A 19 3.97 -13.99 14.65
N ASP A 20 5.13 -14.63 14.46
CA ASP A 20 6.39 -13.93 14.18
C ASP A 20 6.52 -13.59 12.67
N GLU A 21 5.58 -14.04 11.83
CA GLU A 21 5.57 -13.82 10.39
C GLU A 21 4.81 -12.52 10.03
N GLN A 22 5.43 -11.39 10.35
CA GLN A 22 4.96 -10.08 9.90
C GLN A 22 5.36 -9.81 8.45
N LYS A 23 4.40 -9.36 7.64
CA LYS A 23 4.60 -8.90 6.26
C LYS A 23 3.99 -7.53 6.09
N ILE A 24 4.77 -6.64 5.47
CA ILE A 24 4.42 -5.25 5.23
C ILE A 24 4.65 -4.96 3.76
N ALA A 25 3.68 -4.33 3.11
CA ALA A 25 3.82 -3.89 1.73
C ALA A 25 4.07 -2.38 1.65
N TYR A 26 5.06 -1.98 0.85
CA TYR A 26 5.37 -0.59 0.58
C TYR A 26 4.96 -0.24 -0.85
N LEU A 27 4.22 0.85 -1.01
CA LEU A 27 3.84 1.41 -2.31
C LEU A 27 4.46 2.80 -2.45
N LYS A 28 4.85 3.17 -3.67
CA LYS A 28 5.31 4.53 -3.97
C LYS A 28 4.74 5.02 -5.28
N PHE A 29 4.18 6.22 -5.24
CA PHE A 29 3.62 6.89 -6.40
C PHE A 29 4.35 8.20 -6.66
N ASP A 30 4.51 8.53 -7.93
CA ASP A 30 5.03 9.81 -8.39
C ASP A 30 3.87 10.81 -8.49
N LEU A 31 4.05 11.99 -7.89
CA LEU A 31 3.08 13.09 -7.86
C LEU A 31 3.65 14.34 -8.56
N SER A 32 4.83 14.25 -9.17
CA SER A 32 5.55 15.42 -9.70
C SER A 32 4.86 16.12 -10.87
N ASP A 33 3.91 15.45 -11.52
CA ASP A 33 3.08 16.02 -12.59
C ASP A 33 1.92 16.89 -12.06
N ILE A 34 1.66 16.87 -10.74
CA ILE A 34 0.59 17.64 -10.11
C ILE A 34 1.14 19.02 -9.69
N PRO A 35 0.52 20.14 -10.11
CA PRO A 35 0.93 21.47 -9.67
C PRO A 35 0.88 21.63 -8.15
N LYS A 36 1.86 22.34 -7.59
CA LYS A 36 1.96 22.55 -6.13
C LYS A 36 0.84 23.41 -5.55
N ASP A 37 0.20 24.21 -6.39
CA ASP A 37 -0.93 25.07 -6.09
C ASP A 37 -2.27 24.46 -6.52
N ALA A 38 -2.27 23.20 -6.97
CA ALA A 38 -3.50 22.50 -7.34
C ALA A 38 -4.41 22.32 -6.11
N THR A 39 -5.71 22.51 -6.34
CA THR A 39 -6.74 22.13 -5.36
C THR A 39 -7.13 20.68 -5.63
N ILE A 40 -6.85 19.81 -4.66
CA ILE A 40 -7.20 18.38 -4.74
C ILE A 40 -8.70 18.22 -4.48
N HIS A 41 -9.35 17.40 -5.30
CA HIS A 41 -10.76 17.03 -5.16
C HIS A 41 -10.91 15.60 -4.65
N SER A 42 -10.06 14.68 -5.11
CA SER A 42 -10.02 13.31 -4.62
C SER A 42 -8.64 12.66 -4.83
N ALA A 43 -8.35 11.65 -4.03
CA ALA A 43 -7.23 10.73 -4.21
C ALA A 43 -7.69 9.29 -3.90
N ASP A 44 -7.74 8.45 -4.94
CA ASP A 44 -8.31 7.10 -4.89
C ASP A 44 -7.24 6.04 -5.10
N LEU A 45 -7.06 5.18 -4.09
CA LEU A 45 -6.11 4.06 -4.12
C LEU A 45 -6.84 2.78 -4.50
N PHE A 46 -6.44 2.21 -5.64
CA PHE A 46 -6.92 0.93 -6.12
C PHE A 46 -5.89 -0.15 -5.79
N LEU A 47 -6.32 -1.16 -5.04
CA LEU A 47 -5.59 -2.39 -4.79
C LEU A 47 -6.43 -3.54 -5.33
N TYR A 48 -5.76 -4.56 -5.85
CA TYR A 48 -6.45 -5.72 -6.40
C TYR A 48 -6.09 -6.94 -5.57
N THR A 49 -7.04 -7.42 -4.78
CA THR A 49 -6.86 -8.64 -3.98
C THR A 49 -6.62 -9.82 -4.89
N ARG A 50 -5.55 -10.56 -4.61
CA ARG A 50 -5.23 -11.84 -5.22
C ARG A 50 -5.83 -12.97 -4.39
N TYR A 51 -5.56 -12.98 -3.09
CA TYR A 51 -6.22 -13.84 -2.11
C TYR A 51 -6.02 -13.31 -0.69
N GLY A 52 -6.99 -13.54 0.18
CA GLY A 52 -6.86 -13.18 1.59
C GLY A 52 -8.03 -13.67 2.44
N THR A 53 -7.90 -13.43 3.74
CA THR A 53 -8.96 -13.60 4.74
C THR A 53 -9.76 -12.31 4.90
N PRO A 54 -11.05 -12.38 5.28
CA PRO A 54 -11.78 -11.17 5.63
C PRO A 54 -11.09 -10.49 6.81
N ASP A 55 -10.58 -9.27 6.61
CA ASP A 55 -9.91 -8.47 7.63
C ASP A 55 -9.68 -7.02 7.17
N GLU A 56 -9.11 -6.18 8.04
CA GLU A 56 -8.72 -4.80 7.81
C GLU A 56 -7.21 -4.67 7.56
N VAL A 57 -6.84 -3.96 6.48
CA VAL A 57 -5.46 -3.50 6.26
C VAL A 57 -5.40 -2.01 6.56
N PHE A 58 -4.42 -1.62 7.37
CA PHE A 58 -4.16 -0.25 7.74
C PHE A 58 -3.09 0.34 6.82
N CYS A 59 -3.42 1.48 6.24
CA CYS A 59 -2.53 2.25 5.39
C CYS A 59 -1.93 3.38 6.21
N HIS A 60 -0.61 3.46 6.21
CA HIS A 60 0.20 4.48 6.86
C HIS A 60 1.06 5.19 5.81
N ASN A 61 1.62 6.35 6.16
CA ASN A 61 2.60 7.04 5.32
C ASN A 61 4.02 6.82 5.84
N SER A 62 5.00 6.96 4.94
CA SER A 62 6.42 7.07 5.31
C SER A 62 7.01 8.37 4.78
N GLU A 63 7.74 9.09 5.63
CA GLU A 63 8.51 10.28 5.22
C GLU A 63 9.65 9.92 4.24
N ASN A 64 10.09 8.66 4.25
CA ASN A 64 11.13 8.22 3.33
C ASN A 64 10.53 7.94 1.96
N ILE A 65 10.78 8.83 1.01
CA ILE A 65 10.38 8.71 -0.40
C ILE A 65 11.53 8.23 -1.32
N ASN A 66 12.72 8.00 -0.75
CA ASN A 66 13.96 7.73 -1.48
C ASN A 66 14.34 6.24 -1.53
N TRP A 67 13.57 5.37 -0.86
CA TRP A 67 13.79 3.92 -0.93
C TRP A 67 13.67 3.39 -2.35
N LYS A 68 14.38 2.29 -2.65
CA LYS A 68 14.25 1.57 -3.91
C LYS A 68 13.54 0.26 -3.66
N GLU A 69 12.60 -0.05 -4.54
CA GLU A 69 11.78 -1.26 -4.48
C GLU A 69 12.59 -2.54 -4.37
N THR A 70 13.70 -2.62 -5.09
CA THR A 70 14.57 -3.79 -5.12
C THR A 70 15.65 -3.79 -4.03
N SER A 71 15.59 -2.88 -3.05
CA SER A 71 16.63 -2.77 -1.99
C SER A 71 16.11 -2.86 -0.57
N ILE A 72 14.81 -2.67 -0.35
CA ILE A 72 14.23 -2.75 1.00
C ILE A 72 14.07 -4.21 1.44
N THR A 73 14.30 -4.45 2.71
CA THR A 73 14.24 -5.75 3.38
C THR A 73 13.73 -5.46 4.78
N TRP A 74 13.37 -6.49 5.55
CA TRP A 74 12.93 -6.27 6.93
C TRP A 74 13.93 -5.45 7.77
N SER A 75 15.24 -5.63 7.56
CA SER A 75 16.29 -4.98 8.35
C SER A 75 16.56 -3.52 7.99
N ASN A 76 16.14 -3.06 6.81
CA ASN A 76 16.36 -1.69 6.33
C ASN A 76 15.08 -1.03 5.79
N LYS A 77 13.90 -1.57 6.09
CA LYS A 77 12.61 -1.00 5.69
C LYS A 77 12.47 0.41 6.29
N PRO A 78 11.93 1.38 5.53
CA PRO A 78 11.61 2.68 6.10
C PRO A 78 10.64 2.60 7.27
N SER A 79 10.80 3.45 8.29
CA SER A 79 9.75 3.65 9.30
C SER A 79 8.51 4.29 8.66
N TYR A 80 7.35 4.04 9.24
CA TYR A 80 6.07 4.64 8.87
C TYR A 80 5.43 5.31 10.08
N SER A 81 4.44 6.16 9.86
CA SER A 81 3.68 6.86 10.89
C SER A 81 2.94 5.89 11.81
N GLU A 82 2.76 6.25 13.08
CA GLU A 82 1.82 5.53 13.96
C GLU A 82 0.37 5.87 13.60
N GLU A 83 0.13 7.06 13.05
CA GLU A 83 -1.20 7.45 12.56
C GLU A 83 -1.56 6.67 11.28
N CYS A 84 -2.63 5.89 11.39
CA CYS A 84 -3.27 5.27 10.24
C CYS A 84 -4.00 6.36 9.43
N ILE A 85 -3.63 6.51 8.17
CA ILE A 85 -4.29 7.43 7.24
C ILE A 85 -5.55 6.81 6.63
N LYS A 86 -5.60 5.47 6.56
CA LYS A 86 -6.78 4.76 6.05
C LYS A 86 -6.84 3.30 6.47
N GLU A 87 -7.97 2.90 7.04
CA GLU A 87 -8.37 1.51 7.18
C GLU A 87 -9.10 1.01 5.92
N LEU A 88 -8.72 -0.18 5.45
CA LEU A 88 -9.21 -0.83 4.25
C LEU A 88 -9.81 -2.18 4.63
N SER A 89 -11.14 -2.32 4.57
CA SER A 89 -11.81 -3.58 4.90
C SER A 89 -11.91 -4.49 3.67
N PHE A 90 -11.49 -5.74 3.82
CA PHE A 90 -11.54 -6.76 2.78
C PHE A 90 -12.52 -7.87 3.18
N LEU A 91 -13.28 -8.36 2.21
CA LEU A 91 -14.22 -9.46 2.43
C LEU A 91 -13.55 -10.85 2.35
N GLY A 92 -12.24 -10.89 2.07
CA GLY A 92 -11.51 -12.11 1.74
C GLY A 92 -11.99 -12.77 0.44
N GLY A 93 -11.23 -13.74 -0.06
CA GLY A 93 -11.54 -14.45 -1.30
C GLY A 93 -10.53 -14.18 -2.42
N TRP A 94 -10.83 -14.67 -3.62
CA TRP A 94 -9.91 -14.67 -4.77
C TRP A 94 -10.32 -13.62 -5.78
N ASP A 95 -9.36 -12.84 -6.30
CA ASP A 95 -9.54 -11.89 -7.40
C ASP A 95 -10.66 -10.86 -7.19
N ILE A 96 -10.65 -10.20 -6.03
CA ILE A 96 -11.63 -9.14 -5.70
C ILE A 96 -11.01 -7.77 -6.00
N ASP A 97 -11.71 -6.97 -6.80
CA ASP A 97 -11.35 -5.58 -7.06
C ASP A 97 -11.72 -4.72 -5.83
N SER A 98 -10.83 -4.67 -4.85
CA SER A 98 -10.98 -3.82 -3.67
C SER A 98 -10.66 -2.36 -4.01
N THR A 99 -11.70 -1.59 -4.27
CA THR A 99 -11.60 -0.14 -4.47
C THR A 99 -11.71 0.56 -3.12
N PHE A 100 -10.77 1.45 -2.78
CA PHE A 100 -11.00 2.38 -1.68
C PHE A 100 -10.65 3.81 -2.08
N SER A 101 -11.58 4.71 -1.80
CA SER A 101 -11.67 6.04 -2.36
C SER A 101 -12.06 7.01 -1.25
N ASP A 102 -11.48 8.22 -1.36
CA ASP A 102 -11.87 9.49 -0.73
C ASP A 102 -11.10 10.00 0.52
N TYR A 103 -9.90 10.59 0.32
CA TYR A 103 -9.21 11.42 1.33
C TYR A 103 -8.21 12.43 0.72
N HIS A 104 -7.87 13.48 1.49
CA HIS A 104 -6.85 14.49 1.20
C HIS A 104 -5.43 14.12 1.71
N PHE A 105 -5.14 12.84 1.96
CA PHE A 105 -3.85 12.41 2.56
C PHE A 105 -2.62 12.79 1.72
N ILE A 106 -2.81 13.13 0.44
CA ILE A 106 -1.71 13.48 -0.47
C ILE A 106 -1.23 14.94 -0.34
N GLU A 107 -2.00 15.83 0.28
CA GLU A 107 -1.72 17.28 0.27
C GLU A 107 -0.33 17.60 0.82
N ASP A 108 0.05 16.98 1.95
CA ASP A 108 1.36 17.16 2.57
C ASP A 108 2.52 16.61 1.72
N PHE A 109 2.22 15.73 0.76
CA PHE A 109 3.20 15.08 -0.12
C PHE A 109 3.30 15.71 -1.50
N LEU A 110 2.35 16.57 -1.91
CA LEU A 110 2.43 17.31 -3.17
C LEU A 110 3.74 18.10 -3.31
N PRO A 111 4.23 18.84 -2.29
CA PRO A 111 5.50 19.56 -2.40
C PRO A 111 6.71 18.65 -2.62
N LEU A 112 6.62 17.39 -2.18
CA LEU A 112 7.67 16.37 -2.31
C LEU A 112 7.65 15.69 -3.68
N GLY A 113 6.54 15.78 -4.41
CA GLY A 113 6.35 15.16 -5.72
C GLY A 113 6.30 13.63 -5.68
N LYS A 114 6.24 13.02 -4.49
CA LYS A 114 6.14 11.57 -4.29
C LYS A 114 5.46 11.28 -2.97
N ILE A 115 4.81 10.14 -2.91
CA ILE A 115 4.25 9.59 -1.67
C ILE A 115 4.66 8.14 -1.48
N THR A 116 4.94 7.76 -0.24
CA THR A 116 5.14 6.36 0.16
C THR A 116 4.02 5.94 1.10
N LEU A 117 3.30 4.90 0.70
CA LEU A 117 2.25 4.27 1.50
C LEU A 117 2.75 2.94 2.03
N VAL A 118 2.33 2.58 3.23
CA VAL A 118 2.75 1.37 3.93
C VAL A 118 1.51 0.64 4.42
N LEU A 119 1.33 -0.58 3.95
CA LEU A 119 0.19 -1.43 4.28
C LEU A 119 0.60 -2.45 5.34
N VAL A 120 -0.13 -2.47 6.45
CA VAL A 120 0.11 -3.33 7.62
C VAL A 120 -1.22 -3.91 8.14
N HIS A 121 -1.16 -5.03 8.86
CA HIS A 121 -2.25 -5.43 9.76
C HIS A 121 -1.96 -4.87 11.16
N ASP A 122 -2.99 -4.77 11.99
CA ASP A 122 -2.81 -4.48 13.41
C ASP A 122 -2.05 -5.63 14.09
N GLU A 123 -1.11 -5.29 14.96
CA GLU A 123 -0.36 -6.26 15.75
C GLU A 123 -1.19 -6.79 16.93
N GLU A 124 -2.29 -6.12 17.29
CA GLU A 124 -3.18 -6.50 18.39
C GLU A 124 -4.27 -7.50 17.98
N ASP A 125 -4.39 -7.88 16.71
CA ASP A 125 -5.38 -8.88 16.30
C ASP A 125 -4.98 -10.29 16.78
N GLU A 126 -5.91 -10.96 17.47
CA GLU A 126 -5.75 -12.33 17.96
C GLU A 126 -5.78 -13.36 16.81
N TYR A 127 -6.25 -12.99 15.61
CA TYR A 127 -6.15 -13.84 14.43
C TYR A 127 -4.81 -13.66 13.72
N MET A 128 -4.49 -14.57 12.78
CA MET A 128 -3.33 -14.43 11.89
C MET A 128 -3.81 -13.90 10.54
N PRO A 129 -4.15 -12.61 10.42
CA PRO A 129 -4.66 -12.09 9.18
C PRO A 129 -3.63 -12.15 8.08
N PHE A 130 -4.13 -12.41 6.88
CA PHE A 130 -3.31 -12.49 5.70
C PHE A 130 -4.09 -11.94 4.51
N GLU A 131 -3.52 -10.93 3.87
CA GLU A 131 -4.04 -10.37 2.63
C GLU A 131 -2.90 -10.32 1.59
N SER A 132 -3.23 -10.70 0.35
CA SER A 132 -2.30 -10.60 -0.77
C SER A 132 -2.93 -9.82 -1.91
N PHE A 133 -2.18 -8.84 -2.41
CA PHE A 133 -2.54 -8.04 -3.57
C PHE A 133 -1.69 -8.38 -4.77
N TYR A 134 -2.17 -8.05 -5.95
CA TYR A 134 -1.35 -8.01 -7.15
C TYR A 134 -0.29 -6.89 -7.07
N SER A 135 0.95 -7.21 -7.42
CA SER A 135 2.03 -6.22 -7.53
C SER A 135 2.10 -5.62 -8.93
N ARG A 136 3.05 -4.70 -9.14
CA ARG A 136 3.34 -4.14 -10.46
C ARG A 136 3.87 -5.21 -11.43
N GLU A 137 4.59 -6.19 -10.91
CA GLU A 137 5.21 -7.28 -11.67
C GLU A 137 4.20 -8.36 -12.08
N ASN A 138 2.93 -8.22 -11.70
CA ASN A 138 1.91 -9.21 -12.04
C ASN A 138 1.61 -9.26 -13.55
N GLU A 139 1.71 -10.47 -14.11
CA GLU A 139 1.31 -10.81 -15.47
C GLU A 139 0.46 -12.11 -15.52
N ILE A 140 -0.24 -12.45 -14.43
CA ILE A 140 -1.00 -13.71 -14.36
C ILE A 140 -2.04 -13.72 -15.48
N GLN A 141 -1.93 -14.73 -16.35
CA GLN A 141 -2.80 -14.91 -17.52
C GLN A 141 -2.83 -13.70 -18.48
N GLY A 142 -1.78 -12.87 -18.48
CA GLY A 142 -1.69 -11.67 -19.32
C GLY A 142 -2.57 -10.51 -18.85
N ILE A 143 -3.15 -10.60 -17.65
CA ILE A 143 -3.91 -9.51 -17.03
C ILE A 143 -2.97 -8.82 -16.04
N SER A 144 -2.79 -7.51 -16.19
CA SER A 144 -2.01 -6.69 -15.26
C SER A 144 -2.97 -5.87 -14.39
N ARG A 145 -2.82 -6.00 -13.08
CA ARG A 145 -3.62 -5.32 -12.04
C ARG A 145 -2.73 -4.66 -10.98
N PRO A 146 -1.85 -3.73 -11.36
CA PRO A 146 -0.94 -3.09 -10.42
C PRO A 146 -1.73 -2.18 -9.45
N PRO A 147 -1.18 -1.90 -8.25
CA PRO A 147 -1.67 -0.81 -7.42
C PRO A 147 -1.72 0.50 -8.21
N LYS A 148 -2.81 1.25 -8.07
CA LYS A 148 -3.02 2.50 -8.82
C LYS A 148 -3.52 3.60 -7.90
N LEU A 149 -2.96 4.80 -8.03
CA LEU A 149 -3.45 6.01 -7.39
C LEU A 149 -4.03 6.94 -8.47
N THR A 150 -5.29 7.35 -8.31
CA THR A 150 -5.96 8.33 -9.20
C THR A 150 -6.21 9.60 -8.42
N ILE A 151 -5.89 10.76 -8.98
CA ILE A 151 -6.04 12.05 -8.31
C ILE A 151 -6.83 12.98 -9.21
N GLU A 152 -7.92 13.53 -8.70
CA GLU A 152 -8.69 14.59 -9.35
C GLU A 152 -8.32 15.94 -8.73
N TYR A 153 -8.03 16.94 -9.56
CA TYR A 153 -7.60 18.27 -9.11
C TYR A 153 -7.95 19.37 -10.11
N SER A 154 -7.92 20.62 -9.65
CA SER A 154 -8.03 21.83 -10.46
C SER A 154 -6.88 22.81 -10.17
N ILE A 155 -6.68 23.77 -11.09
CA ILE A 155 -5.71 24.86 -11.00
C ILE A 155 -6.48 26.19 -10.99
#